data_AF-A0ABD2P9G7-F1
#
_entry.id   AF-A0ABD2P9G7-F1
#
_cell.length_a   1.000
_cell.length_b   1.000
_cell.length_c   1.000
_cell.angle_alpha   90.00
_cell.angle_beta   90.00
_cell.angle_gamma   90.00
#
_symmetry.space_group_name_H-M   'P 1'
#
loop_
_entity.id
_entity.type
_entity.pdbx_description
1 polymer ?
#
loop_
_entity_poly.entity_id
_entity_poly.type
_entity_poly.pdbx_seq_one_letter_code
_entity_poly.pdbx_strand_id
1 'polypeptide(L)'
;MKEAINFLENVYSTNLSAEFSFLEEEEREWLSTELEKLPKIFIGKERRIAIAKELLKAQEFDRFLAAKYPGLKRYGGEGAEGMIPFFMELFEFSAQEGIKEIVAALPHRGRLNLLTGLLDYPPEQIFLRLRGEKDFPDNYYATGDVLSHINASVDLHFGENSVHVTVLKNPSHLEAVNPVSMGKTRAKQMLHKDGDYGEHGRLSDKILNLQVHGDAALMGQGVNQETLNMSHAPHFEVGGSIHMVTNNQIGFTTPPERGRSSQYCTDIAKMIAAPIIHVNGDHPELVLKASRLVFDYQRKFRKDIFLDINCYRQWGHNELDDPSFTNPALYKIIKSKKQFLMHIVNN
;
A
#
# COMPACT_ATOMS: atom_id res chain seq x y z
N MET A 1 -37.76 3.49 -8.87
CA MET A 1 -36.98 2.28 -9.23
C MET A 1 -35.75 2.62 -10.07
N LYS A 2 -35.87 3.26 -11.25
CA LYS A 2 -34.71 3.62 -12.09
C LYS A 2 -33.68 4.53 -11.39
N GLU A 3 -34.14 5.53 -10.63
CA GLU A 3 -33.26 6.43 -9.86
C GLU A 3 -32.48 5.68 -8.77
N ALA A 4 -33.12 4.73 -8.09
CA ALA A 4 -32.47 3.90 -7.08
C ALA A 4 -31.42 2.97 -7.68
N ILE A 5 -31.72 2.34 -8.83
CA ILE A 5 -30.75 1.51 -9.56
C ILE A 5 -29.54 2.35 -9.98
N ASN A 6 -29.78 3.50 -10.63
CA ASN A 6 -28.70 4.40 -11.04
C ASN A 6 -27.85 4.87 -9.85
N PHE A 7 -28.47 5.16 -8.71
CA PHE A 7 -27.73 5.52 -7.49
C PHE A 7 -26.82 4.37 -7.03
N LEU A 8 -27.37 3.16 -6.91
CA LEU A 8 -26.61 1.99 -6.48
C LEU A 8 -25.49 1.62 -7.46
N GLU A 9 -25.75 1.68 -8.77
CA GLU A 9 -24.72 1.44 -9.80
C GLU A 9 -23.59 2.47 -9.71
N ASN A 10 -23.92 3.75 -9.49
CA ASN A 10 -22.93 4.82 -9.35
C ASN A 10 -22.09 4.74 -8.07
N VAL A 11 -22.57 4.05 -7.03
CA VAL A 11 -21.82 3.87 -5.78
C VAL A 11 -21.04 2.57 -5.78
N TYR A 12 -21.67 1.46 -6.15
CA TYR A 12 -21.15 0.11 -5.92
C TYR A 12 -20.67 -0.61 -7.19
N SER A 13 -20.88 -0.05 -8.38
CA SER A 13 -20.53 -0.69 -9.67
C SER A 13 -19.71 0.23 -10.58
N THR A 14 -18.76 0.96 -9.99
CA THR A 14 -17.87 1.87 -10.72
C THR A 14 -16.41 1.39 -10.68
N ASN A 15 -15.45 2.31 -10.77
CA ASN A 15 -14.03 2.05 -10.59
C ASN A 15 -13.62 1.86 -9.11
N LEU A 16 -14.60 1.83 -8.21
CA LEU A 16 -14.47 1.50 -6.79
C LEU A 16 -15.61 0.56 -6.41
N SER A 17 -15.30 -0.49 -5.66
CA SER A 17 -16.26 -1.42 -5.06
C SER A 17 -15.83 -1.83 -3.66
N ALA A 18 -16.70 -2.49 -2.90
CA ALA A 18 -16.39 -2.94 -1.55
C ALA A 18 -17.07 -4.27 -1.22
N GLU A 19 -16.42 -5.09 -0.39
CA GLU A 19 -16.97 -6.31 0.18
C GLU A 19 -17.06 -6.16 1.71
N PHE A 20 -18.29 -6.18 2.22
CA PHE A 20 -18.56 -5.90 3.63
C PHE A 20 -19.89 -6.51 4.13
N SER A 21 -20.50 -7.41 3.37
CA SER A 21 -21.76 -8.06 3.76
C SER A 21 -21.62 -9.01 4.97
N PHE A 22 -20.41 -9.49 5.21
CA PHE A 22 -20.03 -10.38 6.30
C PHE A 22 -19.67 -9.65 7.59
N LEU A 23 -19.67 -8.31 7.59
CA LEU A 23 -19.44 -7.52 8.79
C LEU A 23 -20.66 -7.53 9.72
N GLU A 24 -20.40 -7.19 10.99
CA GLU A 24 -21.45 -6.84 11.95
C GLU A 24 -22.27 -5.62 11.48
N GLU A 25 -23.49 -5.50 11.99
CA GLU A 25 -24.48 -4.53 11.52
C GLU A 25 -23.96 -3.08 11.57
N GLU A 26 -23.35 -2.66 12.68
CA GLU A 26 -22.83 -1.30 12.85
C GLU A 26 -21.76 -0.95 11.81
N GLU A 27 -20.84 -1.88 11.54
CA GLU A 27 -19.75 -1.68 10.58
C GLU A 27 -20.29 -1.63 9.16
N ARG A 28 -21.26 -2.49 8.84
CA ARG A 28 -21.92 -2.55 7.53
C ARG A 28 -22.73 -1.28 7.24
N GLU A 29 -23.48 -0.77 8.21
CA GLU A 29 -24.24 0.48 8.09
C GLU A 29 -23.31 1.69 7.95
N TRP A 30 -22.23 1.73 8.73
CA TRP A 30 -21.26 2.80 8.62
C TRP A 30 -20.57 2.79 7.25
N LEU A 31 -20.09 1.62 6.79
CA LEU A 31 -19.35 1.54 5.53
C LEU A 31 -20.24 1.85 4.33
N SER A 32 -21.48 1.34 4.29
CA SER A 32 -22.44 1.71 3.24
C SER A 32 -22.71 3.22 3.23
N THR A 33 -22.93 3.82 4.40
CA THR A 33 -23.15 5.27 4.53
C THR A 33 -21.96 6.09 4.01
N GLU A 34 -20.73 5.70 4.34
CA GLU A 34 -19.54 6.42 3.89
C GLU A 34 -19.25 6.20 2.39
N LEU A 35 -19.44 4.98 1.87
CA LEU A 35 -19.33 4.68 0.44
C LEU A 35 -20.29 5.53 -0.39
N GLU A 36 -21.54 5.67 0.06
CA GLU A 36 -22.58 6.46 -0.60
C GLU A 36 -22.29 7.98 -0.61
N LYS A 37 -21.39 8.45 0.25
CA LYS A 37 -20.89 9.84 0.25
C LYS A 37 -19.73 10.05 -0.73
N LEU A 38 -18.92 9.03 -1.03
CA LEU A 38 -17.70 9.16 -1.84
C LEU A 38 -17.91 9.84 -3.22
N PRO A 39 -18.98 9.56 -3.99
CA PRO A 39 -19.21 10.24 -5.27
C PRO A 39 -19.36 11.75 -5.13
N LYS A 40 -19.83 12.22 -3.97
CA LYS A 40 -20.07 13.65 -3.68
C LYS A 40 -18.83 14.37 -3.18
N ILE A 41 -17.77 13.65 -2.79
CA ILE A 41 -16.52 14.26 -2.33
C ILE A 41 -15.81 14.90 -3.52
N PHE A 42 -15.59 16.20 -3.46
CA PHE A 42 -14.85 16.95 -4.47
C PHE A 42 -13.37 17.02 -4.12
N ILE A 43 -12.50 16.71 -5.09
CA ILE A 43 -11.05 16.88 -4.95
C ILE A 43 -10.64 18.19 -5.61
N GLY A 44 -10.12 19.11 -4.79
CA GLY A 44 -9.71 20.43 -5.24
C GLY A 44 -8.55 20.38 -6.25
N LYS A 45 -8.46 21.42 -7.10
CA LYS A 45 -7.42 21.55 -8.14
C LYS A 45 -6.00 21.41 -7.58
N GLU A 46 -5.72 22.02 -6.43
CA GLU A 46 -4.40 21.95 -5.80
C GLU A 46 -4.03 20.53 -5.41
N ARG A 47 -4.98 19.78 -4.83
CA ARG A 47 -4.79 18.37 -4.47
C ARG A 47 -4.56 17.51 -5.72
N ARG A 48 -5.31 17.75 -6.81
CA ARG A 48 -5.08 17.07 -8.10
C ARG A 48 -3.69 17.33 -8.66
N ILE A 49 -3.20 18.57 -8.60
CA ILE A 49 -1.85 18.92 -9.04
C ILE A 49 -0.79 18.25 -8.15
N ALA A 50 -1.01 18.20 -6.83
CA ALA A 50 -0.10 17.50 -5.92
C ALA A 50 -0.01 16.01 -6.24
N ILE A 51 -1.16 15.35 -6.43
CA ILE A 51 -1.24 13.95 -6.86
C ILE A 51 -0.46 13.75 -8.17
N ALA A 52 -0.76 14.56 -9.20
CA ALA A 52 -0.11 14.43 -10.50
C ALA A 52 1.42 14.60 -10.41
N LYS A 53 1.91 15.53 -9.58
CA LYS A 53 3.35 15.71 -9.35
C LYS A 53 4.01 14.48 -8.75
N GLU A 54 3.42 13.87 -7.73
CA GLU A 54 4.00 12.69 -7.09
C GLU A 54 3.97 11.46 -8.00
N LEU A 55 2.90 11.31 -8.79
CA LEU A 55 2.83 10.28 -9.84
C LEU A 55 3.93 10.47 -10.90
N LEU A 56 4.13 11.71 -11.37
CA LEU A 56 5.19 12.05 -12.35
C LEU A 56 6.58 11.77 -11.78
N LYS A 57 6.85 12.14 -10.53
CA LYS A 57 8.11 11.83 -9.86
C LYS A 57 8.36 10.32 -9.79
N ALA A 58 7.34 9.54 -9.41
CA ALA A 58 7.45 8.09 -9.33
C ALA A 58 7.82 7.48 -10.69
N GLN A 59 7.13 7.86 -11.77
CA GLN A 59 7.41 7.35 -13.12
C GLN A 59 8.77 7.81 -13.64
N GLU A 60 9.11 9.09 -13.48
CA GLU A 60 10.40 9.62 -13.98
C GLU A 60 11.59 9.07 -13.19
N PHE A 61 11.41 8.71 -11.92
CA PHE A 61 12.43 8.00 -11.16
C PHE A 61 12.72 6.62 -11.76
N ASP A 62 11.69 5.83 -12.08
CA ASP A 62 11.86 4.54 -12.74
C ASP A 62 12.49 4.67 -14.12
N ARG A 63 12.06 5.67 -14.91
CA ARG A 63 12.63 5.97 -16.22
C ARG A 63 14.10 6.38 -16.11
N PHE A 64 14.46 7.16 -15.10
CA PHE A 64 15.85 7.53 -14.82
C PHE A 64 16.69 6.29 -14.51
N LEU A 65 16.21 5.40 -13.64
CA LEU A 65 16.91 4.14 -13.32
C LEU A 65 17.06 3.25 -14.56
N ALA A 66 16.02 3.11 -15.38
CA ALA A 66 16.10 2.34 -16.63
C ALA A 66 17.15 2.91 -17.60
N ALA A 67 17.25 4.24 -17.71
CA ALA A 67 18.19 4.89 -18.60
C ALA A 67 19.64 4.84 -18.08
N LYS A 68 19.86 5.00 -16.77
CA LYS A 68 21.20 5.06 -16.17
C LYS A 68 21.75 3.69 -15.74
N TYR A 69 20.87 2.77 -15.40
CA TYR A 69 21.20 1.43 -14.90
C TYR A 69 20.36 0.37 -15.61
N PRO A 70 20.52 0.17 -16.93
CA PRO A 70 19.67 -0.75 -17.70
C PRO A 70 19.75 -2.21 -17.22
N GLY A 71 20.85 -2.62 -16.57
CA GLY A 71 21.03 -3.95 -15.98
C GLY A 71 20.45 -4.12 -14.57
N LEU A 72 19.83 -3.08 -14.01
CA LEU A 72 19.31 -3.10 -12.65
C LEU A 72 17.92 -3.74 -12.59
N LYS A 73 17.80 -4.79 -11.76
CA LYS A 73 16.53 -5.32 -11.27
C LYS A 73 16.01 -4.42 -10.14
N ARG A 74 15.15 -3.45 -10.46
CA ARG A 74 14.65 -2.43 -9.51
C ARG A 74 13.29 -2.77 -8.94
N TYR A 75 12.51 -3.60 -9.63
CA TYR A 75 11.14 -3.94 -9.27
C TYR A 75 10.24 -2.68 -9.15
N GLY A 76 10.30 -1.84 -10.17
CA GLY A 76 9.71 -0.49 -10.21
C GLY A 76 8.19 -0.45 -10.04
N GLY A 77 7.67 0.75 -9.86
CA GLY A 77 6.24 1.04 -9.68
C GLY A 77 5.46 1.24 -10.99
N GLU A 78 6.11 1.12 -12.16
CA GLU A 78 5.49 1.39 -13.46
C GLU A 78 4.26 0.48 -13.74
N GLY A 79 3.10 1.10 -13.93
CA GLY A 79 1.79 0.46 -14.05
C GLY A 79 1.00 0.37 -12.74
N ALA A 80 1.62 0.77 -11.62
CA ALA A 80 1.05 0.80 -10.28
C ALA A 80 1.28 2.13 -9.56
N GLU A 81 1.65 3.21 -10.28
CA GLU A 81 1.87 4.54 -9.70
C GLU A 81 0.62 5.06 -8.97
N GLY A 82 -0.57 4.59 -9.36
CA GLY A 82 -1.83 4.84 -8.68
C GLY A 82 -1.87 4.48 -7.20
N MET A 83 -0.87 3.76 -6.65
CA MET A 83 -0.72 3.53 -5.21
C MET A 83 -0.17 4.74 -4.44
N ILE A 84 0.51 5.69 -5.11
CA ILE A 84 1.12 6.85 -4.44
C ILE A 84 0.09 7.72 -3.68
N PRO A 85 -1.11 8.02 -4.23
CA PRO A 85 -2.16 8.72 -3.49
C PRO A 85 -2.56 8.06 -2.18
N PHE A 86 -2.46 6.72 -2.07
CA PHE A 86 -2.74 6.03 -0.81
C PHE A 86 -1.76 6.43 0.28
N PHE A 87 -0.45 6.41 -0.02
CA PHE A 87 0.56 6.81 0.94
C PHE A 87 0.47 8.30 1.29
N MET A 88 0.21 9.15 0.29
CA MET A 88 0.01 10.59 0.52
C MET A 88 -1.13 10.85 1.52
N GLU A 89 -2.29 10.24 1.29
CA GLU A 89 -3.46 10.42 2.15
C GLU A 89 -3.22 9.83 3.55
N LEU A 90 -2.66 8.62 3.62
CA LEU A 90 -2.39 7.93 4.89
C LEU A 90 -1.44 8.73 5.78
N PHE A 91 -0.33 9.25 5.24
CA PHE A 91 0.66 9.99 6.03
C PHE A 91 0.10 11.33 6.50
N GLU A 92 -0.57 12.07 5.62
CA GLU A 92 -1.15 13.37 5.94
C GLU A 92 -2.24 13.26 7.01
N PHE A 93 -3.17 12.31 6.86
CA PHE A 93 -4.24 12.10 7.84
C PHE A 93 -3.72 11.57 9.17
N SER A 94 -2.70 10.72 9.13
CA SER A 94 -2.04 10.26 10.36
C SER A 94 -1.46 11.42 11.14
N ALA A 95 -0.77 12.35 10.47
CA ALA A 95 -0.24 13.55 11.12
C ALA A 95 -1.38 14.43 11.67
N GLN A 96 -2.46 14.64 10.90
CA GLN A 96 -3.60 15.46 11.31
C GLN A 96 -4.35 14.89 12.53
N GLU A 97 -4.48 13.57 12.63
CA GLU A 97 -5.10 12.88 13.78
C GLU A 97 -4.12 12.71 14.96
N GLY A 98 -2.92 13.29 14.91
CA GLY A 98 -1.94 13.24 15.99
C GLY A 98 -1.30 11.86 16.20
N ILE A 99 -1.33 10.99 15.17
CA ILE A 99 -0.62 9.71 15.18
C ILE A 99 0.88 10.01 15.17
N LYS A 100 1.59 9.42 16.14
CA LYS A 100 3.01 9.66 16.34
C LYS A 100 3.87 8.86 15.39
N GLU A 101 3.53 7.60 15.13
CA GLU A 101 4.35 6.73 14.30
C GLU A 101 3.52 5.75 13.47
N ILE A 102 3.91 5.55 12.21
CA ILE A 102 3.46 4.47 11.35
C ILE A 102 4.62 3.49 11.19
N VAL A 103 4.40 2.24 11.60
CA VAL A 103 5.34 1.13 11.34
C VAL A 103 4.87 0.39 10.10
N ALA A 104 5.69 0.38 9.05
CA ALA A 104 5.35 -0.14 7.74
C ALA A 104 6.16 -1.39 7.37
N ALA A 105 5.47 -2.44 6.93
CA ALA A 105 6.02 -3.59 6.21
C ALA A 105 5.76 -3.43 4.71
N LEU A 106 6.82 -3.49 3.90
CA LEU A 106 6.73 -3.32 2.44
C LEU A 106 7.49 -4.45 1.72
N PRO A 107 7.00 -4.93 0.56
CA PRO A 107 7.74 -5.84 -0.31
C PRO A 107 8.63 -5.02 -1.26
N HIS A 108 9.02 -5.61 -2.39
CA HIS A 108 9.91 -4.98 -3.38
C HIS A 108 9.19 -3.99 -4.32
N ARG A 109 7.92 -4.23 -4.65
CA ARG A 109 7.20 -3.52 -5.74
C ARG A 109 7.08 -2.02 -5.45
N GLY A 110 7.73 -1.22 -6.27
CA GLY A 110 7.73 0.24 -6.18
C GLY A 110 8.25 0.80 -4.84
N ARG A 111 9.01 -0.02 -4.08
CA ARG A 111 9.57 0.36 -2.79
C ARG A 111 10.47 1.58 -2.91
N LEU A 112 11.36 1.58 -3.91
CA LEU A 112 12.29 2.69 -4.13
C LEU A 112 11.54 3.98 -4.45
N ASN A 113 10.43 3.92 -5.21
CA ASN A 113 9.59 5.08 -5.51
C ASN A 113 9.01 5.69 -4.23
N LEU A 114 8.49 4.87 -3.31
CA LEU A 114 7.98 5.35 -2.03
C LEU A 114 9.10 5.97 -1.18
N LEU A 115 10.24 5.27 -1.07
CA LEU A 115 11.38 5.71 -0.27
C LEU A 115 11.88 7.09 -0.73
N THR A 116 12.17 7.25 -2.01
CA THR A 116 12.74 8.51 -2.54
C THR A 116 11.68 9.58 -2.78
N GLY A 117 10.42 9.19 -3.00
CA GLY A 117 9.33 10.11 -3.34
C GLY A 117 8.68 10.75 -2.13
N LEU A 118 8.35 9.95 -1.10
CA LEU A 118 7.55 10.40 0.03
C LEU A 118 8.22 10.23 1.40
N LEU A 119 9.33 9.48 1.48
CA LEU A 119 10.02 9.21 2.76
C LEU A 119 11.41 9.86 2.85
N ASP A 120 11.65 10.88 2.03
CA ASP A 120 12.89 11.66 1.96
C ASP A 120 14.17 10.80 1.95
N TYR A 121 14.10 9.59 1.41
CA TYR A 121 15.26 8.72 1.34
C TYR A 121 16.25 9.29 0.33
N PRO A 122 17.50 9.59 0.72
CA PRO A 122 18.48 10.23 -0.15
C PRO A 122 18.82 9.33 -1.35
N PRO A 123 18.49 9.73 -2.60
CA PRO A 123 18.77 8.92 -3.79
C PRO A 123 20.25 8.58 -3.95
N GLU A 124 21.16 9.42 -3.43
CA GLU A 124 22.60 9.19 -3.42
C GLU A 124 22.96 7.87 -2.72
N GLN A 125 22.25 7.50 -1.65
CA GLN A 125 22.49 6.22 -0.96
C GLN A 125 22.11 5.01 -1.81
N ILE A 126 21.11 5.14 -2.68
CA ILE A 126 20.78 4.11 -3.68
C ILE A 126 21.91 4.01 -4.70
N PHE A 127 22.41 5.15 -5.18
CA PHE A 127 23.46 5.18 -6.20
C PHE A 127 24.81 4.67 -5.69
N LEU A 128 25.16 4.91 -4.43
CA LEU A 128 26.35 4.34 -3.78
C LEU A 128 26.28 2.81 -3.77
N ARG A 129 25.16 2.23 -3.34
CA ARG A 129 24.95 0.78 -3.38
C ARG A 129 25.04 0.21 -4.79
N LEU A 130 24.52 0.93 -5.79
CA LEU A 130 24.61 0.52 -7.20
C LEU A 130 26.05 0.50 -7.73
N ARG A 131 26.96 1.27 -7.14
CA ARG A 131 28.40 1.24 -7.43
C ARG A 131 29.15 0.15 -6.66
N GLY A 132 28.47 -0.60 -5.80
CA GLY A 132 29.07 -1.57 -4.90
C GLY A 132 29.74 -0.94 -3.68
N GLU A 133 29.46 0.33 -3.39
CA GLU A 133 29.95 1.00 -2.19
C GLU A 133 29.12 0.61 -0.96
N LYS A 134 29.73 0.66 0.22
CA LYS A 134 29.04 0.37 1.48
C LYS A 134 28.01 1.46 1.76
N ASP A 135 26.84 1.05 2.25
CA ASP A 135 25.76 1.92 2.74
C ASP A 135 25.86 2.21 4.24
N PHE A 136 26.98 1.84 4.86
CA PHE A 136 27.26 2.03 6.28
C PHE A 136 28.72 2.47 6.49
N PRO A 137 29.00 3.23 7.56
CA PRO A 137 30.36 3.68 7.85
C PRO A 137 31.34 2.52 8.07
N ASP A 138 32.62 2.72 7.74
CA ASP A 138 33.65 1.65 7.73
C ASP A 138 33.90 0.98 9.09
N ASN A 139 33.53 1.64 10.19
CA ASN A 139 33.68 1.11 11.54
C ASN A 139 32.57 0.14 11.96
N TYR A 140 31.58 -0.13 11.11
CA TYR A 140 30.51 -1.09 11.39
C TYR A 140 30.81 -2.47 10.80
N TYR A 141 30.57 -3.51 11.59
CA TYR A 141 30.55 -4.90 11.14
C TYR A 141 29.17 -5.23 10.56
N ALA A 142 28.96 -4.92 9.29
CA ALA A 142 27.74 -5.26 8.56
C ALA A 142 28.08 -5.90 7.21
N THR A 143 27.25 -6.85 6.77
CA THR A 143 27.37 -7.51 5.47
C THR A 143 26.60 -6.78 4.37
N GLY A 144 25.78 -5.79 4.73
CA GLY A 144 24.85 -5.13 3.82
C GLY A 144 23.66 -6.01 3.44
N ASP A 145 22.84 -5.49 2.53
CA ASP A 145 21.68 -6.17 1.94
C ASP A 145 21.32 -5.55 0.58
N VAL A 146 20.46 -6.21 -0.20
CA VAL A 146 20.04 -5.77 -1.54
C VAL A 146 19.15 -4.52 -1.50
N LEU A 147 19.06 -3.82 -2.63
CA LEU A 147 18.30 -2.56 -2.78
C LEU A 147 16.82 -2.69 -2.41
N SER A 148 16.20 -3.82 -2.71
CA SER A 148 14.78 -4.06 -2.40
C SER A 148 14.49 -4.21 -0.91
N HIS A 149 15.51 -4.23 -0.04
CA HIS A 149 15.35 -4.37 1.42
C HIS A 149 15.69 -3.09 2.20
N ILE A 150 15.99 -1.98 1.48
CA ILE A 150 16.33 -0.69 2.09
C ILE A 150 15.21 -0.21 3.01
N ASN A 151 15.52 0.14 4.25
CA ASN A 151 14.56 0.73 5.18
C ASN A 151 14.65 2.27 5.19
N ALA A 152 13.62 2.91 5.74
CA ALA A 152 13.61 4.33 6.08
C ALA A 152 13.00 4.53 7.47
N SER A 153 13.38 5.62 8.13
CA SER A 153 12.86 6.07 9.42
C SER A 153 12.98 7.58 9.42
N VAL A 154 11.87 8.28 9.23
CA VAL A 154 11.84 9.71 8.90
C VAL A 154 10.65 10.39 9.58
N ASP A 155 10.83 11.65 9.96
CA ASP A 155 9.74 12.52 10.42
C ASP A 155 9.18 13.33 9.24
N LEU A 156 7.94 13.04 8.85
CA LEU A 156 7.24 13.78 7.82
C LEU A 156 6.47 14.95 8.45
N HIS A 157 6.51 16.10 7.80
CA HIS A 157 5.89 17.33 8.30
C HIS A 157 4.76 17.80 7.36
N PHE A 158 3.58 18.02 7.93
CA PHE A 158 2.37 18.47 7.26
C PHE A 158 1.85 19.74 7.96
N GLY A 159 2.45 20.89 7.64
CA GLY A 159 2.20 22.13 8.36
C GLY A 159 2.78 22.08 9.77
N GLU A 160 1.95 22.29 10.79
CA GLU A 160 2.34 22.17 12.21
C GLU A 160 2.27 20.72 12.72
N ASN A 161 1.65 19.83 11.95
CA ASN A 161 1.52 18.41 12.30
C ASN A 161 2.68 17.60 11.74
N SER A 162 3.02 16.50 12.42
CA SER A 162 4.03 15.56 11.92
C SER A 162 3.67 14.12 12.25
N VAL A 163 4.27 13.20 11.49
CA VAL A 163 4.18 11.76 11.75
C VAL A 163 5.53 11.11 11.46
N HIS A 164 5.99 10.26 12.38
CA HIS A 164 7.17 9.43 12.15
C HIS A 164 6.79 8.22 11.29
N VAL A 165 7.53 7.92 10.23
CA VAL A 165 7.30 6.73 9.41
C VAL A 165 8.52 5.84 9.46
N THR A 166 8.35 4.62 9.96
CA THR A 166 9.40 3.59 9.96
C THR A 166 9.03 2.45 9.02
N VAL A 167 9.76 2.34 7.90
CA VAL A 167 9.72 1.14 7.05
C VAL A 167 10.67 0.09 7.62
N LEU A 168 10.23 -1.15 7.75
CA LEU A 168 11.07 -2.24 8.23
C LEU A 168 12.03 -2.76 7.15
N LYS A 169 13.19 -3.26 7.62
CA LYS A 169 14.00 -4.19 6.84
C LYS A 169 13.27 -5.52 6.74
N ASN A 170 13.36 -6.18 5.59
CA ASN A 170 12.74 -7.47 5.34
C ASN A 170 13.66 -8.34 4.49
N PRO A 171 13.65 -9.67 4.65
CA PRO A 171 14.27 -10.56 3.69
C PRO A 171 13.46 -10.60 2.38
N SER A 172 13.98 -11.30 1.37
CA SER A 172 13.24 -11.57 0.13
C SER A 172 12.10 -12.57 0.30
N HIS A 173 12.04 -13.28 1.42
CA HIS A 173 10.92 -14.15 1.80
C HIS A 173 9.70 -13.26 2.01
N LEU A 174 8.84 -13.19 0.99
CA LEU A 174 7.68 -12.31 0.98
C LEU A 174 6.81 -12.57 2.20
N GLU A 175 6.18 -11.51 2.72
CA GLU A 175 5.24 -11.54 3.85
C GLU A 175 5.86 -11.89 5.22
N ALA A 176 7.08 -12.42 5.29
CA ALA A 176 7.74 -12.76 6.55
C ALA A 176 7.96 -11.57 7.50
N VAL A 177 7.92 -10.34 6.97
CA VAL A 177 8.04 -9.10 7.76
C VAL A 177 6.72 -8.66 8.39
N ASN A 178 5.58 -9.19 7.95
CA ASN A 178 4.26 -8.76 8.42
C ASN A 178 4.08 -8.96 9.94
N PRO A 179 4.31 -10.16 10.53
CA PRO A 179 4.23 -10.32 11.98
C PRO A 179 5.32 -9.54 12.73
N VAL A 180 6.49 -9.32 12.12
CA VAL A 180 7.55 -8.47 12.68
C VAL A 180 7.09 -7.02 12.78
N SER A 181 6.33 -6.54 11.79
CA SER A 181 5.74 -5.19 11.80
C SER A 181 4.72 -5.04 12.93
N MET A 182 3.82 -6.01 13.12
CA MET A 182 2.87 -5.99 14.23
C MET A 182 3.59 -6.02 15.58
N GLY A 183 4.58 -6.90 15.74
CA GLY A 183 5.38 -6.98 16.96
C GLY A 183 6.09 -5.66 17.28
N LYS A 184 6.67 -5.00 16.26
CA LYS A 184 7.29 -3.68 16.44
C LYS A 184 6.25 -2.60 16.75
N THR A 185 5.09 -2.59 16.09
CA THR A 185 3.98 -1.68 16.40
C THR A 185 3.56 -1.84 17.86
N ARG A 186 3.32 -3.08 18.32
CA ARG A 186 2.96 -3.36 19.72
C ARG A 186 4.03 -2.87 20.70
N ALA A 187 5.31 -3.12 20.41
CA ALA A 187 6.41 -2.63 21.24
C ALA A 187 6.46 -1.09 21.30
N LYS A 188 6.17 -0.40 20.18
CA LYS A 188 6.06 1.06 20.15
C LYS A 188 4.82 1.55 20.92
N GLN A 189 3.69 0.84 20.83
CA GLN A 189 2.50 1.14 21.64
C GLN A 189 2.81 1.06 23.14
N MET A 190 3.58 0.04 23.57
CA MET A 190 4.08 -0.05 24.95
C MET A 190 4.92 1.18 25.34
N LEU A 191 5.91 1.52 24.51
CA LEU A 191 6.81 2.65 24.77
C LEU A 191 6.06 3.98 24.89
N HIS A 192 5.03 4.17 24.07
CA HIS A 192 4.25 5.41 24.00
C HIS A 192 3.00 5.40 24.88
N LYS A 193 2.81 4.37 25.72
CA LYS A 193 1.61 4.18 26.57
C LYS A 193 0.33 4.37 25.73
N ASP A 194 0.25 3.64 24.63
CA ASP A 194 -0.85 3.64 23.67
C ASP A 194 -1.79 2.45 23.93
N GLY A 195 -3.10 2.65 23.77
CA GLY A 195 -4.13 1.66 24.10
C GLY A 195 -3.96 1.02 25.48
N ASP A 196 -3.93 -0.32 25.51
CA ASP A 196 -3.82 -1.16 26.71
C ASP A 196 -2.64 -0.81 27.64
N TYR A 197 -1.64 -0.09 27.13
CA TYR A 197 -0.45 0.29 27.88
C TYR A 197 -0.53 1.71 28.49
N GLY A 198 -1.60 2.46 28.20
CA GLY A 198 -1.90 3.76 28.79
C GLY A 198 -3.04 3.73 29.81
N GLU A 199 -3.26 4.86 30.49
CA GLU A 199 -4.38 5.01 31.44
C GLU A 199 -5.73 5.20 30.73
N HIS A 200 -5.70 5.94 29.61
CA HIS A 200 -6.84 6.28 28.79
C HIS A 200 -6.43 6.20 27.31
N GLY A 201 -7.14 5.40 26.53
CA GLY A 201 -6.92 5.28 25.08
C GLY A 201 -7.36 3.93 24.53
N ARG A 202 -7.52 3.88 23.21
CA ARG A 202 -7.69 2.64 22.44
C ARG A 202 -6.36 2.30 21.76
N LEU A 203 -6.15 1.02 21.46
CA LEU A 203 -5.00 0.64 20.66
C LEU A 203 -5.00 1.41 19.34
N SER A 204 -3.79 1.75 18.88
CA SER A 204 -3.51 2.57 17.70
C SER A 204 -3.89 4.06 17.78
N ASP A 205 -4.17 4.63 18.95
CA ASP A 205 -4.36 6.09 19.06
C ASP A 205 -3.09 6.86 18.66
N LYS A 206 -1.90 6.30 18.94
CA LYS A 206 -0.62 6.94 18.64
C LYS A 206 0.21 6.19 17.61
N ILE A 207 0.11 4.86 17.54
CA ILE A 207 0.97 4.04 16.68
C ILE A 207 0.14 3.18 15.73
N LEU A 208 0.34 3.37 14.42
CA LEU A 208 -0.29 2.59 13.37
C LEU A 208 0.60 1.47 12.84
N ASN A 209 -0.04 0.41 12.35
CA ASN A 209 0.59 -0.62 11.53
C ASN A 209 0.11 -0.51 10.08
N LEU A 210 1.04 -0.53 9.13
CA LEU A 210 0.80 -0.56 7.70
C LEU A 210 1.48 -1.80 7.11
N GLN A 211 0.72 -2.61 6.37
CA GLN A 211 1.25 -3.76 5.65
C GLN A 211 0.93 -3.62 4.16
N VAL A 212 1.96 -3.75 3.33
CA VAL A 212 1.83 -3.71 1.87
C VAL A 212 2.16 -5.08 1.31
N HIS A 213 1.35 -5.51 0.35
CA HIS A 213 1.40 -6.88 -0.17
C HIS A 213 1.46 -6.89 -1.70
N GLY A 214 2.02 -7.96 -2.26
CA GLY A 214 1.76 -8.37 -3.65
C GLY A 214 0.60 -9.36 -3.70
N ASP A 215 -0.23 -9.31 -4.74
CA ASP A 215 -1.43 -10.14 -4.90
C ASP A 215 -1.17 -11.64 -4.75
N ALA A 216 -0.12 -12.15 -5.39
CA ALA A 216 0.21 -13.57 -5.33
C ALA A 216 0.72 -14.01 -3.94
N ALA A 217 1.50 -13.16 -3.28
CA ALA A 217 2.12 -13.48 -2.00
C ALA A 217 1.11 -13.39 -0.85
N LEU A 218 0.15 -12.44 -0.92
CA LEU A 218 -0.88 -12.26 0.09
C LEU A 218 -1.64 -13.55 0.38
N MET A 219 -2.18 -14.20 -0.66
CA MET A 219 -2.87 -15.49 -0.52
C MET A 219 -1.91 -16.67 -0.35
N GLY A 220 -0.72 -16.61 -0.97
CA GLY A 220 0.16 -17.76 -1.12
C GLY A 220 1.09 -18.05 0.07
N GLN A 221 1.27 -17.12 1.00
CA GLN A 221 2.16 -17.30 2.15
C GLN A 221 1.38 -17.51 3.45
N GLY A 222 1.53 -18.71 4.05
CA GLY A 222 0.86 -19.13 5.29
C GLY A 222 1.01 -18.18 6.48
N VAL A 223 2.12 -17.44 6.52
CA VAL A 223 2.40 -16.45 7.57
C VAL A 223 1.36 -15.33 7.61
N ASN A 224 0.67 -15.04 6.50
CA ASN A 224 -0.41 -14.04 6.49
C ASN A 224 -1.63 -14.53 7.25
N GLN A 225 -2.04 -15.79 7.05
CA GLN A 225 -3.14 -16.38 7.80
C GLN A 225 -2.82 -16.41 9.30
N GLU A 226 -1.58 -16.77 9.65
CA GLU A 226 -1.11 -16.75 11.04
C GLU A 226 -1.14 -15.32 11.62
N THR A 227 -0.65 -14.34 10.87
CA THR A 227 -0.61 -12.92 11.29
C THR A 227 -2.01 -12.35 11.49
N LEU A 228 -2.91 -12.59 10.53
CA LEU A 228 -4.31 -12.14 10.61
C LEU A 228 -5.06 -12.81 11.75
N ASN A 229 -4.81 -14.09 12.02
CA ASN A 229 -5.40 -14.77 13.19
C ASN A 229 -5.02 -14.08 14.53
N MET A 230 -3.93 -13.32 14.56
CA MET A 230 -3.48 -12.57 15.74
C MET A 230 -3.97 -11.11 15.79
N SER A 231 -4.71 -10.63 14.77
CA SER A 231 -5.13 -9.21 14.66
C SER A 231 -6.00 -8.72 15.82
N HIS A 232 -6.77 -9.62 16.43
CA HIS A 232 -7.65 -9.38 17.58
C HIS A 232 -7.30 -10.21 18.82
N ALA A 233 -6.18 -10.93 18.79
CA ALA A 233 -5.76 -11.73 19.94
C ALA A 233 -5.17 -10.82 21.03
N PRO A 234 -5.64 -10.91 22.29
CA PRO A 234 -5.08 -10.13 23.39
C PRO A 234 -3.56 -10.27 23.46
N HIS A 235 -2.88 -9.15 23.73
CA HIS A 235 -1.42 -9.02 23.76
C HIS A 235 -0.71 -9.05 22.39
N PHE A 236 -1.40 -9.37 21.30
CA PHE A 236 -0.87 -9.32 19.93
C PHE A 236 -1.53 -8.25 19.07
N GLU A 237 -2.81 -8.01 19.29
CA GLU A 237 -3.57 -7.01 18.56
C GLU A 237 -2.89 -5.64 18.60
N VAL A 238 -2.95 -4.91 17.48
CA VAL A 238 -2.35 -3.57 17.37
C VAL A 238 -3.41 -2.50 17.14
N GLY A 239 -4.69 -2.83 17.31
CA GLY A 239 -5.82 -1.93 17.07
C GLY A 239 -6.15 -1.77 15.59
N GLY A 240 -5.96 -2.83 14.78
CA GLY A 240 -6.28 -2.84 13.36
C GLY A 240 -5.12 -2.40 12.47
N SER A 241 -4.63 -3.30 11.60
CA SER A 241 -3.63 -2.98 10.58
C SER A 241 -4.28 -2.47 9.29
N ILE A 242 -3.68 -1.48 8.65
CA ILE A 242 -4.10 -1.06 7.31
C ILE A 242 -3.33 -1.89 6.28
N HIS A 243 -4.04 -2.59 5.40
CA HIS A 243 -3.45 -3.42 4.35
C HIS A 243 -3.64 -2.77 2.98
N MET A 244 -2.55 -2.56 2.24
CA MET A 244 -2.62 -2.18 0.82
C MET A 244 -2.08 -3.32 -0.04
N VAL A 245 -2.84 -3.71 -1.05
CA VAL A 245 -2.39 -4.72 -2.02
C VAL A 245 -2.07 -4.05 -3.33
N THR A 246 -0.83 -4.19 -3.80
CA THR A 246 -0.45 -3.82 -5.17
C THR A 246 -0.80 -4.97 -6.09
N ASN A 247 -2.09 -5.05 -6.46
CA ASN A 247 -2.64 -6.13 -7.26
C ASN A 247 -2.40 -5.89 -8.75
N ASN A 248 -1.20 -6.26 -9.19
CA ASN A 248 -0.79 -6.15 -10.59
C ASN A 248 -1.22 -7.35 -11.45
N GLN A 249 -2.03 -8.24 -10.85
CA GLN A 249 -2.62 -9.43 -11.47
C GLN A 249 -1.60 -10.47 -11.95
N ILE A 250 -0.37 -10.51 -11.39
CA ILE A 250 0.65 -11.50 -11.79
C ILE A 250 1.76 -11.71 -10.75
N GLY A 251 1.89 -12.95 -10.27
CA GLY A 251 3.01 -13.40 -9.42
C GLY A 251 4.14 -14.00 -10.26
N PHE A 252 5.23 -13.25 -10.48
CA PHE A 252 6.30 -13.65 -11.42
C PHE A 252 5.73 -13.88 -12.83
N THR A 253 5.49 -15.14 -13.22
CA THR A 253 4.85 -15.56 -14.48
C THR A 253 3.46 -16.17 -14.27
N THR A 254 3.04 -16.36 -13.03
CA THR A 254 1.83 -17.07 -12.63
C THR A 254 0.64 -16.11 -12.60
N PRO A 255 -0.40 -16.32 -13.42
CA PRO A 255 -1.58 -15.46 -13.44
C PRO A 255 -2.51 -15.76 -12.23
N PRO A 256 -3.49 -14.88 -11.96
CA PRO A 256 -4.34 -14.94 -10.77
C PRO A 256 -5.07 -16.27 -10.58
N GLU A 257 -5.59 -16.83 -11.66
CA GLU A 257 -6.32 -18.10 -11.70
C GLU A 257 -5.45 -19.33 -11.34
N ARG A 258 -4.13 -19.16 -11.24
CA ARG A 258 -3.18 -20.18 -10.78
C ARG A 258 -2.51 -19.82 -9.46
N GLY A 259 -2.70 -18.61 -8.95
CA GLY A 259 -2.11 -18.12 -7.71
C GLY A 259 -3.00 -18.30 -6.47
N ARG A 260 -4.30 -18.56 -6.66
CA ARG A 260 -5.28 -18.72 -5.58
C ARG A 260 -6.49 -19.54 -6.01
N SER A 261 -7.29 -19.96 -5.03
CA SER A 261 -8.52 -20.75 -5.21
C SER A 261 -9.81 -19.96 -4.97
N SER A 262 -9.72 -18.63 -4.91
CA SER A 262 -10.83 -17.72 -4.62
C SER A 262 -10.82 -16.54 -5.61
N GLN A 263 -11.89 -15.74 -5.63
CA GLN A 263 -12.07 -14.70 -6.64
C GLN A 263 -11.02 -13.58 -6.49
N TYR A 264 -10.85 -13.06 -5.27
CA TYR A 264 -9.99 -11.92 -4.98
C TYR A 264 -8.74 -12.34 -4.22
N CYS A 265 -7.62 -11.63 -4.43
CA CYS A 265 -6.40 -11.84 -3.66
C CYS A 265 -6.55 -11.42 -2.19
N THR A 266 -7.58 -10.65 -1.87
CA THR A 266 -7.93 -10.19 -0.53
C THR A 266 -8.95 -11.07 0.19
N ASP A 267 -9.40 -12.18 -0.40
CA ASP A 267 -10.36 -13.09 0.25
C ASP A 267 -9.84 -13.65 1.58
N ILE A 268 -8.52 -13.66 1.82
CA ILE A 268 -7.92 -13.98 3.11
C ILE A 268 -8.45 -13.09 4.24
N ALA A 269 -8.76 -11.82 3.97
CA ALA A 269 -9.29 -10.86 4.94
C ALA A 269 -10.63 -11.31 5.57
N LYS A 270 -11.41 -12.10 4.80
CA LYS A 270 -12.71 -12.61 5.25
C LYS A 270 -12.60 -13.57 6.42
N MET A 271 -11.42 -14.16 6.67
CA MET A 271 -11.19 -15.04 7.82
C MET A 271 -11.32 -14.33 9.17
N ILE A 272 -11.11 -13.01 9.21
CA ILE A 272 -11.25 -12.16 10.39
C ILE A 272 -12.38 -11.13 10.25
N ALA A 273 -13.25 -11.31 9.25
CA ALA A 273 -14.29 -10.35 8.89
C ALA A 273 -13.77 -8.90 8.72
N ALA A 274 -12.59 -8.73 8.09
CA ALA A 274 -12.09 -7.41 7.73
C ALA A 274 -12.71 -6.93 6.39
N PRO A 275 -13.22 -5.69 6.29
CA PRO A 275 -13.73 -5.16 5.03
C PRO A 275 -12.64 -5.00 3.98
N ILE A 276 -13.08 -5.05 2.73
CA ILE A 276 -12.22 -4.92 1.58
C ILE A 276 -12.78 -3.82 0.69
N ILE A 277 -11.95 -2.84 0.32
CA ILE A 277 -12.22 -1.85 -0.71
C ILE A 277 -11.38 -2.22 -1.92
N HIS A 278 -12.00 -2.37 -3.09
CA HIS A 278 -11.30 -2.56 -4.36
C HIS A 278 -11.36 -1.26 -5.15
N VAL A 279 -10.24 -0.86 -5.72
CA VAL A 279 -10.16 0.38 -6.50
C VAL A 279 -9.29 0.18 -7.73
N ASN A 280 -9.72 0.76 -8.85
CA ASN A 280 -8.94 0.80 -10.07
C ASN A 280 -7.80 1.83 -9.93
N GLY A 281 -6.56 1.35 -9.96
CA GLY A 281 -5.36 2.16 -9.84
C GLY A 281 -5.19 3.20 -10.95
N ASP A 282 -5.85 3.03 -12.10
CA ASP A 282 -5.90 4.03 -13.19
C ASP A 282 -6.69 5.30 -12.81
N HIS A 283 -7.36 5.32 -11.65
CA HIS A 283 -8.12 6.46 -11.14
C HIS A 283 -7.54 6.97 -9.79
N PRO A 284 -6.46 7.75 -9.80
CA PRO A 284 -5.75 8.15 -8.57
C PRO A 284 -6.60 8.98 -7.60
N GLU A 285 -7.57 9.76 -8.09
CA GLU A 285 -8.52 10.47 -7.22
C GLU A 285 -9.44 9.50 -6.45
N LEU A 286 -9.81 8.37 -7.06
CA LEU A 286 -10.59 7.34 -6.38
C LEU A 286 -9.74 6.56 -5.39
N VAL A 287 -8.47 6.29 -5.72
CA VAL A 287 -7.53 5.69 -4.75
C VAL A 287 -7.40 6.59 -3.53
N LEU A 288 -7.24 7.91 -3.72
CA LEU A 288 -7.18 8.87 -2.63
C LEU A 288 -8.43 8.82 -1.74
N LYS A 289 -9.62 8.86 -2.35
CA LYS A 289 -10.90 8.75 -1.63
C LYS A 289 -11.05 7.43 -0.87
N ALA A 290 -10.69 6.31 -1.51
CA ALA A 290 -10.70 5.00 -0.88
C ALA A 290 -9.73 4.93 0.31
N SER A 291 -8.56 5.57 0.19
CA SER A 291 -7.55 5.61 1.25
C SER A 291 -8.06 6.35 2.49
N ARG A 292 -8.81 7.44 2.29
CA ARG A 292 -9.48 8.14 3.38
C ARG A 292 -10.53 7.25 4.06
N LEU A 293 -11.38 6.56 3.28
CA LEU A 293 -12.36 5.63 3.83
C LEU A 293 -11.70 4.51 4.66
N VAL A 294 -10.59 3.97 4.15
CA VAL A 294 -9.81 2.92 4.81
C VAL A 294 -9.25 3.41 6.14
N PHE A 295 -8.66 4.62 6.15
CA PHE A 295 -8.18 5.25 7.37
C PHE A 295 -9.32 5.49 8.37
N ASP A 296 -10.41 6.12 7.94
CA ASP A 296 -11.56 6.45 8.79
C ASP A 296 -12.18 5.18 9.43
N TYR A 297 -12.26 4.08 8.69
CA TYR A 297 -12.72 2.79 9.22
C TYR A 297 -11.79 2.30 10.32
N GLN A 298 -10.48 2.28 10.06
CA GLN A 298 -9.50 1.81 11.03
C GLN A 298 -9.52 2.70 12.28
N ARG A 299 -9.64 4.03 12.15
CA ARG A 299 -9.78 4.96 13.29
C ARG A 299 -11.06 4.71 14.08
N LYS A 300 -12.17 4.43 13.40
CA LYS A 300 -13.46 4.21 14.05
C LYS A 300 -13.49 2.87 14.80
N PHE A 301 -13.22 1.77 14.11
CA PHE A 301 -13.45 0.42 14.61
C PHE A 301 -12.21 -0.26 15.19
N ARG A 302 -11.00 0.24 14.91
CA ARG A 302 -9.74 -0.36 15.39
C ARG A 302 -9.58 -1.81 14.94
N LYS A 303 -10.01 -2.09 13.70
CA LYS A 303 -9.92 -3.39 13.05
C LYS A 303 -9.15 -3.29 11.73
N ASP A 304 -8.64 -4.43 11.28
CA ASP A 304 -7.94 -4.54 10.01
C ASP A 304 -8.87 -4.17 8.84
N ILE A 305 -8.31 -3.57 7.81
CA ILE A 305 -9.03 -3.22 6.58
C ILE A 305 -8.09 -3.29 5.37
N PHE A 306 -8.63 -3.74 4.25
CA PHE A 306 -7.88 -3.97 3.02
C PHE A 306 -8.25 -2.98 1.93
N LEU A 307 -7.24 -2.42 1.27
CA LEU A 307 -7.35 -1.70 0.01
C LEU A 307 -6.67 -2.50 -1.10
N ASP A 308 -7.47 -3.11 -1.96
CA ASP A 308 -7.04 -3.81 -3.17
C ASP A 308 -6.92 -2.82 -4.34
N ILE A 309 -5.69 -2.39 -4.65
CA ILE A 309 -5.42 -1.49 -5.77
C ILE A 309 -5.15 -2.33 -7.02
N ASN A 310 -6.18 -2.49 -7.84
CA ASN A 310 -6.09 -3.21 -9.10
C ASN A 310 -5.30 -2.38 -10.12
N CYS A 311 -4.17 -2.90 -10.55
CA CYS A 311 -3.20 -2.22 -11.40
C CYS A 311 -2.58 -3.23 -12.38
N TYR A 312 -1.43 -2.90 -12.97
CA TYR A 312 -0.69 -3.81 -13.83
C TYR A 312 0.82 -3.62 -13.64
N ARG A 313 1.62 -4.54 -14.21
CA ARG A 313 3.08 -4.44 -14.21
C ARG A 313 3.60 -4.14 -15.60
N GLN A 314 4.14 -2.95 -15.82
CA GLN A 314 4.59 -2.48 -17.14
C GLN A 314 5.62 -3.41 -17.80
N TRP A 315 6.57 -3.91 -17.01
CA TRP A 315 7.68 -4.75 -17.46
C TRP A 315 7.55 -6.20 -16.94
N GLY A 316 8.57 -7.03 -17.18
CA GLY A 316 8.69 -8.36 -16.57
C GLY A 316 8.71 -8.33 -15.03
N HIS A 317 8.88 -9.49 -14.39
CA HIS A 317 8.91 -9.54 -12.92
C HIS A 317 10.01 -8.65 -12.36
N ASN A 318 11.21 -8.81 -12.92
CA ASN A 318 12.24 -7.78 -12.97
C ASN A 318 12.35 -7.24 -14.40
N GLU A 319 13.02 -6.10 -14.56
CA GLU A 319 13.03 -5.37 -15.83
C GLU A 319 13.88 -6.00 -16.93
N LEU A 320 14.61 -7.09 -16.62
CA LEU A 320 15.36 -7.88 -17.58
C LEU A 320 14.63 -9.14 -18.05
N ASP A 321 13.49 -9.49 -17.43
CA ASP A 321 12.70 -10.65 -17.83
C ASP A 321 11.76 -10.29 -18.98
N ASP A 322 11.62 -11.19 -19.97
CA ASP A 322 10.59 -11.07 -21.01
C ASP A 322 9.31 -11.80 -20.57
N PRO A 323 8.23 -11.07 -20.22
CA PRO A 323 7.00 -11.69 -19.76
C PRO A 323 6.12 -12.23 -20.89
N SER A 324 6.43 -11.91 -22.15
CA SER A 324 5.62 -12.33 -23.30
C SER A 324 5.69 -13.84 -23.56
N PHE A 325 6.71 -14.53 -23.03
CA PHE A 325 6.82 -15.99 -23.13
C PHE A 325 5.70 -16.73 -22.39
N THR A 326 5.18 -16.16 -21.30
CA THR A 326 4.20 -16.83 -20.44
C THR A 326 2.87 -16.08 -20.38
N ASN A 327 2.88 -14.76 -20.59
CA ASN A 327 1.70 -13.91 -20.46
C ASN A 327 1.47 -13.01 -21.70
N PRO A 328 1.53 -13.54 -22.94
CA PRO A 328 1.52 -12.74 -24.17
C PRO A 328 0.23 -11.91 -24.34
N ALA A 329 -0.93 -12.47 -23.98
CA ALA A 329 -2.21 -11.78 -24.11
C ALA A 329 -2.29 -10.55 -23.18
N LEU A 330 -1.91 -10.71 -21.91
CA LEU A 330 -1.86 -9.64 -20.93
C LEU A 330 -0.90 -8.52 -21.39
N TYR A 331 0.32 -8.88 -21.80
CA TYR A 331 1.31 -7.88 -22.19
C TYR A 331 1.01 -7.23 -23.55
N LYS A 332 0.19 -7.85 -24.41
CA LYS A 332 -0.37 -7.18 -25.59
C LYS A 332 -1.31 -6.04 -25.19
N ILE A 333 -2.14 -6.25 -24.16
CA ILE A 333 -3.03 -5.20 -23.62
C ILE A 333 -2.20 -4.10 -22.97
N ILE A 334 -1.25 -4.44 -22.10
CA ILE A 334 -0.38 -3.46 -21.42
C ILE A 334 0.37 -2.58 -22.42
N LYS A 335 0.99 -3.18 -23.45
CA LYS A 335 1.69 -2.42 -24.51
C LYS A 335 0.77 -1.51 -25.34
N SER A 336 -0.53 -1.80 -25.39
CA SER A 336 -1.52 -0.98 -26.10
C SER A 336 -2.08 0.17 -25.27
N LYS A 337 -1.92 0.13 -23.93
CA LYS A 337 -2.34 1.23 -23.06
C LYS A 337 -1.50 2.47 -23.35
N LYS A 338 -2.13 3.64 -23.34
CA LYS A 338 -1.40 4.91 -23.24
C LYS A 338 -0.66 4.92 -21.91
N GLN A 339 0.52 5.55 -21.87
CA GLN A 339 1.24 5.73 -20.60
C GLN A 339 0.30 6.33 -19.56
N PHE A 340 0.25 5.70 -18.38
CA PHE A 340 -0.64 6.00 -17.25
C PHE A 340 -0.81 7.52 -17.02
N LEU A 341 0.31 8.25 -17.02
CA LEU A 341 0.33 9.69 -16.82
C LEU A 341 -0.19 10.53 -18.01
N MET A 342 -0.05 10.07 -19.26
CA MET A 342 -0.69 10.75 -20.39
C MET A 342 -2.21 10.61 -20.35
N HIS A 343 -2.75 9.60 -19.68
CA HIS A 343 -4.20 9.50 -19.47
C HIS A 343 -4.67 10.51 -18.41
N ILE A 344 -3.92 10.66 -17.31
CA ILE A 344 -4.25 11.54 -16.18
C ILE A 344 -4.02 13.03 -16.47
N VAL A 345 -3.02 13.39 -17.29
CA VAL A 345 -2.75 14.80 -17.62
C VAL A 345 -3.72 15.34 -18.68
N ASN A 346 -4.29 14.47 -19.51
CA ASN A 346 -5.16 14.87 -20.63
C ASN A 346 -6.67 14.83 -20.31
N ASN A 347 -7.06 14.30 -19.15
CA ASN A 347 -8.45 14.24 -18.66
C ASN A 347 -8.53 14.83 -17.26
#